data_AF-A0A7Y2L2A0-F1
#
_entry.id   AF-A0A7Y2L2A0-F1
#
_cell.length_a   1.000
_cell.length_b   1.000
_cell.length_c   1.000
_cell.angle_alpha   90.00
_cell.angle_beta   90.00
_cell.angle_gamma   90.00
#
_symmetry.space_group_name_H-M   'P 1'
#
loop_
_entity.id
_entity.type
_entity.pdbx_description
1 polymer ?
#
loop_
_entity_poly.entity_id
_entity_poly.type
_entity_poly.pdbx_seq_one_letter_code
_entity_poly.pdbx_strand_id
1 'polypeptide(L)'
;MTKRRQVAIVGNSFRFPGSTASSFWQNLIEGRDLVTQVDASRWEHAEFLHPDKASPASTYTFASGSLGDITAFDAGFFSISPREAMMMDPQQRMLLEMCWETFENAGVKPSSLRGSNCGVYLGIASVEQAYRVVDDMASIDAATATGNTMSIAANRLSFFYDLRGPSMAIDTACSSSLVAFHQACQAILSGDIDQAVTGGISLHMHPFGFMIFAKASMLSRTGRCQSFDQNGDGYARSEGGGLFLLKDYEQALADGNPILAVVAAIGIHSAGR
;
A
#
# COMPACT_ATOMS: atom_id res chain seq x y z
N MET A 1 -7.62 -5.44 38.89
CA MET A 1 -7.42 -6.14 37.60
C MET A 1 -7.34 -5.06 36.54
N THR A 2 -6.17 -4.82 35.96
CA THR A 2 -5.99 -3.87 34.86
C THR A 2 -6.75 -4.41 33.65
N LYS A 3 -7.73 -3.65 33.13
CA LYS A 3 -8.49 -4.01 31.92
C LYS A 3 -7.47 -4.12 30.78
N ARG A 4 -7.47 -5.24 30.05
CA ARG A 4 -6.54 -5.45 28.92
C ARG A 4 -6.92 -4.45 27.82
N ARG A 5 -6.01 -3.57 27.39
CA ARG A 5 -6.26 -2.67 26.24
C ARG A 5 -6.63 -3.51 25.02
N GLN A 6 -7.57 -3.01 24.23
CA GLN A 6 -8.02 -3.62 22.99
C GLN A 6 -7.88 -2.61 21.87
N VAL A 7 -7.63 -3.10 20.65
CA VAL A 7 -7.47 -2.24 19.47
C VAL A 7 -8.71 -2.38 18.61
N ALA A 8 -9.33 -1.25 18.28
CA ALA A 8 -10.44 -1.15 17.34
C ALA A 8 -9.92 -0.68 15.97
N ILE A 9 -10.52 -1.21 14.91
CA ILE A 9 -10.45 -0.63 13.58
C ILE A 9 -11.63 0.32 13.46
N VAL A 10 -11.36 1.62 13.30
CA VAL A 10 -12.40 2.66 13.30
C VAL A 10 -12.62 3.30 11.93
N GLY A 11 -11.73 3.08 10.97
CA GLY A 11 -11.90 3.54 9.59
C GLY A 11 -11.01 2.77 8.64
N ASN A 12 -11.35 2.79 7.36
CA ASN A 12 -10.52 2.20 6.31
C ASN A 12 -10.64 3.00 5.01
N SER A 13 -9.69 2.77 4.11
CA SER A 13 -9.82 3.11 2.69
C SER A 13 -8.96 2.14 1.88
N PHE A 14 -9.25 2.01 0.59
CA PHE A 14 -8.49 1.13 -0.28
C PHE A 14 -8.62 1.54 -1.75
N ARG A 15 -7.67 1.03 -2.54
CA ARG A 15 -7.65 1.05 -4.00
C ARG A 15 -7.27 -0.35 -4.46
N PHE A 16 -8.20 -1.02 -5.14
CA PHE A 16 -7.98 -2.36 -5.66
C PHE A 16 -8.39 -2.44 -7.14
N PRO A 17 -7.78 -3.36 -7.91
CA PRO A 17 -8.03 -3.47 -9.35
C PRO A 17 -9.51 -3.61 -9.69
N GLY A 18 -9.93 -2.96 -10.78
CA GLY A 18 -11.29 -3.08 -11.33
C GLY A 18 -12.43 -2.69 -10.38
N SER A 19 -12.13 -2.00 -9.27
CA SER A 19 -13.10 -1.77 -8.20
C SER A 19 -13.02 -0.34 -7.66
N THR A 20 -14.19 0.24 -7.39
CA THR A 20 -14.34 1.40 -6.52
C THR A 20 -14.63 0.92 -5.09
N ALA A 21 -14.63 1.83 -4.12
CA ALA A 21 -15.05 1.52 -2.75
C ALA A 21 -16.45 0.88 -2.69
N SER A 22 -17.37 1.29 -3.57
CA SER A 22 -18.74 0.78 -3.61
C SER A 22 -18.90 -0.53 -4.39
N SER A 23 -18.05 -0.82 -5.40
CA SER A 23 -18.17 -2.04 -6.21
C SER A 23 -17.35 -3.21 -5.70
N PHE A 24 -16.30 -2.97 -4.90
CA PHE A 24 -15.39 -4.02 -4.44
C PHE A 24 -16.09 -5.18 -3.74
N TRP A 25 -16.99 -4.89 -2.80
CA TRP A 25 -17.71 -5.94 -2.07
C TRP A 25 -18.60 -6.79 -2.99
N GLN A 26 -19.26 -6.16 -3.96
CA GLN A 26 -20.09 -6.87 -4.93
C GLN A 26 -19.24 -7.75 -5.85
N ASN A 27 -18.08 -7.27 -6.30
CA ASN A 27 -17.14 -8.05 -7.10
C ASN A 27 -16.66 -9.30 -6.34
N LEU A 28 -16.43 -9.20 -5.03
CA LEU A 28 -16.08 -10.35 -4.19
C LEU A 28 -17.21 -11.37 -4.07
N ILE A 29 -18.44 -10.92 -3.80
CA ILE A 29 -19.62 -11.81 -3.70
C ILE A 29 -19.83 -12.56 -5.02
N GLU A 30 -19.65 -11.88 -6.14
CA GLU A 30 -19.83 -12.46 -7.47
C GLU A 30 -18.64 -13.30 -7.94
N GLY A 31 -17.52 -13.32 -7.19
CA GLY A 31 -16.33 -14.07 -7.56
C GLY A 31 -15.69 -13.60 -8.86
N ARG A 32 -15.72 -12.29 -9.16
CA ARG A 32 -15.19 -11.75 -10.42
C ARG A 32 -13.67 -11.86 -10.48
N ASP A 33 -13.16 -12.37 -11.60
CA ASP A 33 -11.75 -12.27 -11.97
C ASP A 33 -11.46 -10.85 -12.50
N LEU A 34 -10.69 -10.07 -11.74
CA LEU A 34 -10.31 -8.70 -12.06
C LEU A 34 -8.87 -8.58 -12.58
N VAL A 35 -8.22 -9.72 -12.86
CA VAL A 35 -6.89 -9.71 -13.46
C VAL A 35 -6.99 -9.32 -14.93
N THR A 36 -6.16 -8.36 -15.32
CA THR A 36 -6.04 -7.87 -16.68
C THR A 36 -4.58 -7.98 -17.13
N GLN A 37 -3.98 -6.87 -17.55
CA GLN A 37 -2.57 -6.69 -17.80
C GLN A 37 -2.16 -5.40 -17.10
N VAL A 38 -0.86 -5.21 -16.88
CA VAL A 38 -0.36 -3.88 -16.53
C VAL A 38 -0.83 -2.86 -17.59
N ASP A 39 -1.10 -1.64 -17.16
CA ASP A 39 -1.47 -0.56 -18.08
C ASP A 39 -0.35 -0.29 -19.10
N ALA A 40 -0.70 -0.33 -20.39
CA ALA A 40 0.27 -0.21 -21.48
C ALA A 40 0.94 1.19 -21.56
N SER A 41 0.40 2.21 -20.87
CA SER A 41 1.05 3.51 -20.76
C SER A 41 2.29 3.49 -19.85
N ARG A 42 2.52 2.42 -19.07
CA ARG A 42 3.66 2.31 -18.16
C ARG A 42 4.98 2.03 -18.88
N TRP A 43 4.95 1.10 -19.83
CA TRP A 43 6.09 0.72 -20.69
C TRP A 43 5.60 -0.10 -21.90
N GLU A 44 6.44 -0.21 -22.93
CA GLU A 44 6.16 -1.00 -24.11
C GLU A 44 6.29 -2.51 -23.82
N HIS A 45 5.15 -3.19 -23.63
CA HIS A 45 5.13 -4.61 -23.23
C HIS A 45 5.86 -5.52 -24.23
N ALA A 46 5.75 -5.23 -25.53
CA ALA A 46 6.33 -6.06 -26.58
C ALA A 46 7.86 -6.13 -26.52
N GLU A 47 8.52 -5.13 -25.92
CA GLU A 47 9.97 -5.09 -25.75
C GLU A 47 10.47 -6.16 -24.77
N PHE A 48 9.65 -6.52 -23.79
CA PHE A 48 10.06 -7.37 -22.66
C PHE A 48 9.33 -8.72 -22.61
N LEU A 49 8.31 -8.94 -23.45
CA LEU A 49 7.57 -10.20 -23.49
C LEU A 49 8.32 -11.27 -24.29
N HIS A 50 8.62 -12.40 -23.63
CA HIS A 50 9.18 -13.58 -24.29
C HIS A 50 8.66 -14.87 -23.62
N PRO A 51 8.18 -15.88 -24.37
CA PRO A 51 7.58 -17.09 -23.79
C PRO A 51 8.61 -17.98 -23.07
N ASP A 52 9.86 -17.97 -23.54
CA ASP A 52 10.97 -18.67 -22.88
C ASP A 52 11.50 -17.87 -21.70
N LYS A 53 11.40 -18.47 -20.51
CA LYS A 53 11.92 -17.91 -19.26
C LYS A 53 13.44 -17.75 -19.27
N ALA A 54 14.18 -18.46 -20.13
CA ALA A 54 15.64 -18.32 -20.20
C ALA A 54 16.07 -17.05 -20.95
N SER A 55 15.23 -16.51 -21.84
CA SER A 55 15.55 -15.35 -22.68
C SER A 55 15.96 -14.11 -21.86
N PRO A 56 17.16 -13.53 -22.05
CA PRO A 56 17.64 -12.40 -21.26
C PRO A 56 16.66 -11.21 -21.22
N ALA A 57 16.67 -10.44 -20.11
CA ALA A 57 15.91 -9.20 -19.95
C ALA A 57 14.41 -9.28 -20.33
N SER A 58 13.77 -10.42 -20.08
CA SER A 58 12.38 -10.65 -20.47
C SER A 58 11.53 -11.31 -19.37
N THR A 59 10.22 -11.24 -19.54
CA THR A 59 9.18 -11.93 -18.77
C THR A 59 8.21 -12.61 -19.74
N TYR A 60 7.55 -13.70 -19.32
CA TYR A 60 6.51 -14.36 -20.13
C TYR A 60 5.10 -13.83 -19.85
N THR A 61 4.93 -12.91 -18.91
CA THR A 61 3.62 -12.37 -18.56
C THR A 61 3.71 -10.96 -17.99
N PHE A 62 2.70 -10.14 -18.31
CA PHE A 62 2.35 -8.89 -17.63
C PHE A 62 0.93 -8.97 -17.05
N ALA A 63 0.39 -10.17 -16.87
CA ALA A 63 -0.89 -10.34 -16.17
C ALA A 63 -0.80 -9.74 -14.78
N SER A 64 -1.74 -8.83 -14.51
CA SER A 64 -1.76 -8.08 -13.27
C SER A 64 -3.18 -7.72 -12.91
N GLY A 65 -3.53 -7.74 -11.63
CA GLY A 65 -4.57 -6.85 -11.16
C GLY A 65 -4.04 -5.42 -11.28
N SER A 66 -4.44 -4.68 -12.32
CA SER A 66 -3.94 -3.31 -12.53
C SER A 66 -4.96 -2.28 -12.07
N LEU A 67 -4.46 -1.18 -11.51
CA LEU A 67 -5.28 -0.01 -11.19
C LEU A 67 -5.55 0.88 -12.41
N GLY A 68 -4.94 0.58 -13.57
CA GLY A 68 -5.04 1.41 -14.77
C GLY A 68 -4.20 2.69 -14.61
N ASP A 69 -4.80 3.84 -14.88
CA ASP A 69 -4.13 5.13 -14.68
C ASP A 69 -4.00 5.47 -13.19
N ILE A 70 -2.77 5.80 -12.76
CA ILE A 70 -2.40 6.18 -11.39
C ILE A 70 -1.74 7.57 -11.36
N THR A 71 -1.74 8.28 -12.50
CA THR A 71 -1.04 9.55 -12.65
C THR A 71 -1.83 10.71 -12.03
N ALA A 72 -3.15 10.56 -11.92
CA ALA A 72 -4.05 11.52 -11.30
C ALA A 72 -3.70 11.74 -9.82
N PHE A 73 -3.64 13.01 -9.41
CA PHE A 73 -3.40 13.43 -8.04
C PHE A 73 -3.76 14.91 -7.84
N ASP A 74 -4.51 15.24 -6.78
CA ASP A 74 -4.82 16.62 -6.43
C ASP A 74 -3.66 17.28 -5.64
N ALA A 75 -2.61 17.68 -6.35
CA ALA A 75 -1.43 18.28 -5.73
C ALA A 75 -1.75 19.57 -4.94
N GLY A 76 -2.70 20.38 -5.45
CA GLY A 76 -3.09 21.65 -4.84
C GLY A 76 -3.73 21.45 -3.46
N PHE A 77 -4.61 20.46 -3.34
CA PHE A 77 -5.23 20.07 -2.07
C PHE A 77 -4.19 19.70 -1.01
N PHE A 78 -3.15 18.95 -1.40
CA PHE A 78 -2.08 18.51 -0.50
C PHE A 78 -0.96 19.55 -0.31
N SER A 79 -1.12 20.78 -0.81
CA SER A 79 -0.09 21.84 -0.75
C SER A 79 1.24 21.42 -1.39
N ILE A 80 1.18 20.61 -2.45
CA ILE A 80 2.33 20.12 -3.19
C ILE A 80 2.42 20.86 -4.52
N SER A 81 3.61 21.33 -4.87
CA SER A 81 3.82 22.00 -6.15
C SER A 81 3.65 21.03 -7.33
N PRO A 82 3.16 21.46 -8.50
CA PRO A 82 3.07 20.58 -9.67
C PRO A 82 4.41 19.93 -10.04
N ARG A 83 5.52 20.66 -9.85
CA ARG A 83 6.88 20.15 -10.07
C ARG A 83 7.22 19.00 -9.15
N GLU A 84 6.96 19.15 -7.86
CA GLU A 84 7.21 18.07 -6.89
C GLU A 84 6.30 16.87 -7.16
N ALA A 85 5.01 17.10 -7.45
CA ALA A 85 4.06 16.03 -7.72
C ALA A 85 4.46 15.15 -8.92
N MET A 86 5.08 15.72 -9.96
CA MET A 86 5.60 14.96 -11.11
C MET A 86 6.75 14.02 -10.73
N MET A 87 7.56 14.38 -9.73
CA MET A 87 8.70 13.58 -9.27
C MET A 87 8.33 12.59 -8.16
N MET A 88 7.11 12.67 -7.63
CA MET A 88 6.63 11.78 -6.57
C MET A 88 6.22 10.42 -7.11
N ASP A 89 6.70 9.38 -6.42
CA ASP A 89 6.17 8.03 -6.53
C ASP A 89 4.63 8.06 -6.38
N PRO A 90 3.87 7.54 -7.36
CA PRO A 90 2.42 7.43 -7.26
C PRO A 90 1.94 6.75 -5.96
N GLN A 91 2.75 5.87 -5.37
CA GLN A 91 2.44 5.28 -4.07
C GLN A 91 2.27 6.36 -2.99
N GLN A 92 3.15 7.35 -2.92
CA GLN A 92 3.05 8.44 -1.94
C GLN A 92 1.82 9.32 -2.18
N ARG A 93 1.49 9.57 -3.45
CA ARG A 93 0.32 10.36 -3.86
C ARG A 93 -0.99 9.67 -3.46
N MET A 94 -1.12 8.40 -3.81
CA MET A 94 -2.30 7.60 -3.44
C MET A 94 -2.42 7.42 -1.92
N LEU A 95 -1.30 7.29 -1.19
CA LEU A 95 -1.34 7.21 0.27
C LEU A 95 -1.90 8.48 0.92
N LEU A 96 -1.59 9.67 0.37
CA LEU A 96 -2.13 10.93 0.88
C LEU A 96 -3.67 10.98 0.76
N GLU A 97 -4.19 10.62 -0.42
CA GLU A 97 -5.63 10.54 -0.70
C GLU A 97 -6.31 9.47 0.16
N MET A 98 -5.75 8.26 0.18
CA MET A 98 -6.30 7.17 0.98
C MET A 98 -6.29 7.49 2.48
N CYS A 99 -5.28 8.21 2.99
CA CYS A 99 -5.24 8.60 4.39
C CYS A 99 -6.37 9.59 4.72
N TRP A 100 -6.64 10.55 3.82
CA TRP A 100 -7.77 11.47 3.94
C TRP A 100 -9.09 10.71 4.05
N GLU A 101 -9.33 9.79 3.11
CA GLU A 101 -10.55 8.98 3.07
C GLU A 101 -10.67 8.06 4.28
N THR A 102 -9.56 7.54 4.81
CA THR A 102 -9.57 6.73 6.03
C THR A 102 -10.11 7.53 7.20
N PHE A 103 -9.70 8.80 7.33
CA PHE A 103 -10.21 9.69 8.37
C PHE A 103 -11.68 10.04 8.16
N GLU A 104 -12.09 10.34 6.93
CA GLU A 104 -13.50 10.58 6.60
C GLU A 104 -14.39 9.38 6.92
N ASN A 105 -13.96 8.18 6.52
CA ASN A 105 -14.68 6.93 6.80
C ASN A 105 -14.70 6.58 8.30
N ALA A 106 -13.74 7.10 9.08
CA ALA A 106 -13.76 7.01 10.54
C ALA A 106 -14.65 8.06 11.23
N GLY A 107 -15.22 9.01 10.47
CA GLY A 107 -15.93 10.17 11.02
C GLY A 107 -15.01 11.14 11.75
N VAL A 108 -13.70 11.12 11.47
CA VAL A 108 -12.69 11.94 12.14
C VAL A 108 -12.28 13.09 11.23
N LYS A 109 -12.36 14.32 11.73
CA LYS A 109 -11.86 15.49 11.00
C LYS A 109 -10.33 15.43 10.98
N PRO A 110 -9.65 15.45 9.82
CA PRO A 110 -8.19 15.44 9.79
C PRO A 110 -7.56 16.60 10.59
N SER A 111 -8.23 17.76 10.63
CA SER A 111 -7.79 18.92 11.41
C SER A 111 -7.78 18.70 12.92
N SER A 112 -8.61 17.80 13.47
CA SER A 112 -8.59 17.47 14.90
C SER A 112 -7.47 16.51 15.29
N LEU A 113 -6.78 15.91 14.32
CA LEU A 113 -5.62 15.04 14.55
C LEU A 113 -4.30 15.81 14.61
N ARG A 114 -4.28 17.09 14.25
CA ARG A 114 -3.06 17.90 14.23
C ARG A 114 -2.46 18.00 15.64
N GLY A 115 -1.18 17.68 15.73
CA GLY A 115 -0.43 17.64 16.98
C GLY A 115 -0.69 16.41 17.85
N SER A 116 -1.57 15.50 17.42
CA SER A 116 -1.86 14.28 18.17
C SER A 116 -0.70 13.29 18.12
N ASN A 117 -0.62 12.43 19.12
CA ASN A 117 0.33 11.32 19.16
C ASN A 117 -0.15 10.13 18.30
N CYS A 118 -0.63 10.41 17.08
CA CYS A 118 -1.05 9.40 16.12
C CYS A 118 0.17 8.83 15.39
N GLY A 119 0.34 7.50 15.40
CA GLY A 119 1.40 6.83 14.67
C GLY A 119 1.05 6.57 13.20
N VAL A 120 2.08 6.38 12.37
CA VAL A 120 1.96 5.98 10.96
C VAL A 120 2.85 4.77 10.71
N TYR A 121 2.26 3.63 10.36
CA TYR A 121 2.98 2.38 10.11
C TYR A 121 2.57 1.84 8.75
N LEU A 122 3.43 2.00 7.74
CA LEU A 122 3.11 1.62 6.36
C LEU A 122 3.99 0.46 5.89
N GLY A 123 3.34 -0.59 5.39
CA GLY A 123 3.97 -1.61 4.59
C GLY A 123 4.24 -1.11 3.18
N ILE A 124 5.51 -0.96 2.80
CA ILE A 124 5.91 -0.58 1.45
C ILE A 124 7.25 -1.24 1.12
N ALA A 125 7.26 -2.00 0.02
CA ALA A 125 8.43 -2.78 -0.41
C ALA A 125 8.80 -2.50 -1.89
N SER A 126 7.88 -1.93 -2.67
CA SER A 126 8.13 -1.57 -4.06
C SER A 126 8.86 -0.25 -4.13
N VAL A 127 10.04 -0.25 -4.74
CA VAL A 127 10.84 0.95 -5.07
C VAL A 127 10.90 1.15 -6.59
N GLU A 128 9.93 0.63 -7.33
CA GLU A 128 9.99 0.57 -8.79
C GLU A 128 10.05 1.96 -9.46
N GLN A 129 9.50 3.01 -8.84
CA GLN A 129 9.65 4.37 -9.34
C GLN A 129 11.12 4.83 -9.33
N ALA A 130 11.91 4.42 -8.32
CA ALA A 130 13.33 4.75 -8.26
C ALA A 130 14.12 4.13 -9.43
N TYR A 131 13.69 2.99 -9.97
CA TYR A 131 14.30 2.40 -11.17
C TYR A 131 14.08 3.30 -12.39
N ARG A 132 12.87 3.83 -12.58
CA ARG A 132 12.60 4.77 -13.68
C ARG A 132 13.47 6.03 -13.62
N VAL A 133 13.73 6.53 -12.41
CA VAL A 133 14.64 7.67 -12.20
C VAL A 133 16.08 7.31 -12.58
N VAL A 134 16.51 6.07 -12.31
CA VAL A 134 17.84 5.58 -12.71
C VAL A 134 17.95 5.44 -14.23
N ASP A 135 16.89 5.03 -14.92
CA ASP A 135 16.88 4.93 -16.39
C ASP A 135 16.98 6.30 -17.07
N ASP A 136 16.48 7.36 -16.43
CA ASP A 136 16.59 8.74 -16.89
C ASP A 136 17.26 9.62 -15.82
N MET A 137 18.57 9.45 -15.64
CA MET A 137 19.34 10.24 -14.67
C MET A 137 19.30 11.76 -14.93
N ALA A 138 18.95 12.19 -16.15
CA ALA A 138 18.80 13.61 -16.46
C ALA A 138 17.54 14.23 -15.82
N SER A 139 16.56 13.42 -15.44
CA SER A 139 15.37 13.84 -14.69
C SER A 139 15.62 14.17 -13.22
N ILE A 140 16.80 13.81 -12.68
CA ILE A 140 17.11 13.98 -11.25
C ILE A 140 17.09 15.46 -10.87
N ASP A 141 16.34 15.77 -9.81
CA ASP A 141 16.30 17.09 -9.21
C ASP A 141 16.15 17.04 -7.68
N ALA A 142 16.01 18.21 -7.04
CA ALA A 142 15.91 18.33 -5.59
C ALA A 142 14.71 17.57 -4.98
N ALA A 143 13.63 17.35 -5.74
CA ALA A 143 12.44 16.63 -5.27
C ALA A 143 12.59 15.11 -5.41
N THR A 144 13.60 14.63 -6.13
CA THR A 144 13.80 13.19 -6.39
C THR A 144 13.96 12.38 -5.10
N ALA A 145 14.75 12.89 -4.15
CA ALA A 145 14.99 12.20 -2.88
C ALA A 145 13.71 12.07 -2.05
N THR A 146 12.94 13.16 -1.91
CA THR A 146 11.69 13.16 -1.15
C THR A 146 10.54 12.48 -1.90
N GLY A 147 10.59 12.42 -3.23
CA GLY A 147 9.58 11.79 -4.07
C GLY A 147 9.63 10.26 -4.06
N ASN A 148 10.78 9.64 -3.76
CA ASN A 148 11.01 8.22 -4.05
C ASN A 148 11.52 7.39 -2.87
N THR A 149 11.90 8.01 -1.75
CA THR A 149 12.38 7.28 -0.58
C THR A 149 11.22 6.65 0.20
N MET A 150 11.32 5.36 0.56
CA MET A 150 10.27 4.63 1.29
C MET A 150 9.88 5.28 2.62
N SER A 151 10.85 5.77 3.40
CA SER A 151 10.55 6.45 4.68
C SER A 151 9.70 7.70 4.50
N ILE A 152 9.81 8.38 3.34
CA ILE A 152 9.01 9.55 3.03
C ILE A 152 7.55 9.19 2.77
N ALA A 153 7.24 7.97 2.32
CA ALA A 153 5.84 7.54 2.19
C ALA A 153 5.07 7.64 3.53
N ALA A 154 5.69 7.20 4.64
CA ALA A 154 5.11 7.36 5.98
C ALA A 154 5.23 8.79 6.49
N ASN A 155 6.43 9.38 6.39
CA ASN A 155 6.70 10.71 6.96
C ASN A 155 5.91 11.83 6.28
N ARG A 156 5.53 11.67 5.01
CA ARG A 156 4.70 12.65 4.28
C ARG A 156 3.27 12.67 4.83
N LEU A 157 2.72 11.52 5.23
CA LEU A 157 1.44 11.48 5.95
C LEU A 157 1.58 12.20 7.30
N SER A 158 2.60 11.84 8.08
CA SER A 158 2.86 12.46 9.38
C SER A 158 3.04 13.97 9.27
N PHE A 159 3.76 14.44 8.26
CA PHE A 159 4.00 15.86 8.00
C PHE A 159 2.72 16.60 7.61
N PHE A 160 2.00 16.11 6.59
CA PHE A 160 0.82 16.81 6.07
C PHE A 160 -0.30 16.90 7.11
N TYR A 161 -0.55 15.80 7.83
CA TYR A 161 -1.60 15.70 8.84
C TYR A 161 -1.16 16.16 10.24
N ASP A 162 0.11 16.57 10.43
CA ASP A 162 0.74 16.92 11.73
C ASP A 162 0.54 15.81 12.79
N LEU A 163 0.81 14.57 12.40
CA LEU A 163 0.79 13.39 13.29
C LEU A 163 2.17 13.23 13.93
N ARG A 164 2.22 13.18 15.26
CA ARG A 164 3.47 13.25 16.04
C ARG A 164 3.88 11.94 16.71
N GLY A 165 3.15 10.86 16.44
CA GLY A 165 3.54 9.52 16.87
C GLY A 165 4.66 8.92 15.99
N PRO A 166 5.04 7.66 16.23
CA PRO A 166 6.06 6.99 15.42
C PRO A 166 5.65 6.91 13.95
N SER A 167 6.59 7.15 13.04
CA SER A 167 6.35 7.18 11.59
C SER A 167 7.33 6.23 10.90
N MET A 168 6.83 5.11 10.39
CA MET A 168 7.65 3.99 9.93
C MET A 168 7.17 3.46 8.58
N ALA A 169 8.12 3.31 7.66
CA ALA A 169 8.00 2.47 6.48
C ALA A 169 8.62 1.10 6.80
N ILE A 170 7.88 0.03 6.56
CA ILE A 170 8.22 -1.34 6.93
C ILE A 170 8.23 -2.21 5.68
N ASP A 171 9.36 -2.89 5.46
CA ASP A 171 9.52 -3.87 4.40
C ASP A 171 9.83 -5.25 5.01
N THR A 172 8.89 -6.16 4.83
CA THR A 172 9.04 -7.61 5.06
C THR A 172 8.50 -8.39 3.86
N ALA A 173 8.66 -7.84 2.65
CA ALA A 173 8.07 -8.34 1.42
C ALA A 173 6.54 -8.49 1.52
N CYS A 174 6.00 -9.69 1.27
CA CYS A 174 4.55 -9.94 1.21
C CYS A 174 3.82 -9.69 2.54
N SER A 175 4.51 -9.75 3.69
CA SER A 175 3.90 -9.52 4.99
C SER A 175 3.93 -8.07 5.48
N SER A 176 4.50 -7.14 4.69
CA SER A 176 4.78 -5.76 5.10
C SER A 176 3.59 -5.04 5.74
N SER A 177 2.39 -5.15 5.15
CA SER A 177 1.18 -4.51 5.66
C SER A 177 0.71 -5.10 7.00
N LEU A 178 0.82 -6.42 7.20
CA LEU A 178 0.47 -7.08 8.46
C LEU A 178 1.51 -6.85 9.55
N VAL A 179 2.80 -6.77 9.21
CA VAL A 179 3.84 -6.40 10.17
C VAL A 179 3.67 -4.94 10.60
N ALA A 180 3.32 -4.05 9.68
CA ALA A 180 2.98 -2.67 10.01
C ALA A 180 1.76 -2.58 10.92
N PHE A 181 0.69 -3.33 10.60
CA PHE A 181 -0.50 -3.45 11.44
C PHE A 181 -0.16 -3.97 12.83
N HIS A 182 0.70 -4.99 12.93
CA HIS A 182 1.19 -5.53 14.19
C HIS A 182 1.90 -4.45 15.01
N GLN A 183 2.85 -3.71 14.43
CA GLN A 183 3.58 -2.66 15.14
C GLN A 183 2.64 -1.56 15.65
N ALA A 184 1.66 -1.16 14.84
CA ALA A 184 0.63 -0.20 15.24
C ALA A 184 -0.21 -0.71 16.43
N CYS A 185 -0.65 -1.98 16.38
CA CYS A 185 -1.36 -2.60 17.50
C CYS A 185 -0.51 -2.65 18.77
N GLN A 186 0.77 -3.05 18.67
CA GLN A 186 1.64 -3.13 19.85
C GLN A 186 1.84 -1.76 20.49
N ALA A 187 2.03 -0.70 19.70
CA ALA A 187 2.19 0.66 20.21
C ALA A 187 0.92 1.19 20.92
N ILE A 188 -0.27 0.81 20.45
CA ILE A 188 -1.53 1.12 21.15
C ILE A 188 -1.67 0.31 22.44
N LEU A 189 -1.35 -0.99 22.38
CA LEU A 189 -1.47 -1.89 23.53
C LEU A 189 -0.47 -1.57 24.64
N SER A 190 0.74 -1.09 24.31
CA SER A 190 1.72 -0.59 25.27
C SER A 190 1.33 0.77 25.86
N GLY A 191 0.48 1.53 25.15
CA GLY A 191 0.08 2.89 25.49
C GLY A 191 1.07 3.95 25.05
N ASP A 192 1.99 3.63 24.14
CA ASP A 192 2.91 4.60 23.54
C ASP A 192 2.18 5.60 22.62
N ILE A 193 1.06 5.16 22.02
CA ILE A 193 0.14 5.97 21.22
C ILE A 193 -1.31 5.53 21.48
N ASP A 194 -2.30 6.37 21.15
CA ASP A 194 -3.72 6.04 21.31
C ASP A 194 -4.42 5.69 20.00
N GLN A 195 -3.79 6.03 18.87
CA GLN A 195 -4.30 5.81 17.52
C GLN A 195 -3.17 5.72 16.51
N ALA A 196 -3.42 5.03 15.40
CA ALA A 196 -2.43 4.85 14.35
C ALA A 196 -3.08 4.68 12.98
N VAL A 197 -2.50 5.30 11.95
CA VAL A 197 -2.75 4.93 10.56
C VAL A 197 -1.82 3.76 10.22
N THR A 198 -2.38 2.68 9.70
CA THR A 198 -1.59 1.53 9.25
C THR A 198 -2.14 0.89 7.99
N GLY A 199 -1.29 0.21 7.23
CA GLY A 199 -1.71 -0.50 6.04
C GLY A 199 -0.54 -0.77 5.11
N GLY A 200 -0.78 -0.76 3.80
CA GLY A 200 0.29 -0.88 2.82
C GLY A 200 -0.16 -0.58 1.40
N ILE A 201 0.82 -0.41 0.51
CA ILE A 201 0.62 -0.12 -0.90
C ILE A 201 1.69 -0.80 -1.75
N SER A 202 1.32 -1.19 -2.96
CA SER A 202 2.24 -1.70 -3.98
C SER A 202 1.73 -1.33 -5.37
N LEU A 203 2.60 -0.77 -6.20
CA LEU A 203 2.32 -0.41 -7.59
C LEU A 203 3.44 -0.93 -8.52
N HIS A 204 3.10 -1.16 -9.80
CA HIS A 204 4.04 -1.66 -10.81
C HIS A 204 4.52 -0.55 -11.76
N MET A 205 5.65 0.09 -11.42
CA MET A 205 6.16 1.26 -12.16
C MET A 205 7.22 0.88 -13.19
N HIS A 206 7.77 -0.33 -13.10
CA HIS A 206 8.89 -0.76 -13.92
C HIS A 206 8.81 -2.27 -14.25
N PRO A 207 9.15 -2.71 -15.49
CA PRO A 207 9.02 -4.12 -15.89
C PRO A 207 9.99 -5.05 -15.14
N PHE A 208 11.05 -4.52 -14.53
CA PHE A 208 12.07 -5.28 -13.80
C PHE A 208 11.49 -6.26 -12.77
N GLY A 209 10.46 -5.86 -12.02
CA GLY A 209 9.81 -6.75 -11.05
C GLY A 209 9.21 -8.00 -11.70
N PHE A 210 8.58 -7.86 -12.88
CA PHE A 210 8.06 -9.01 -13.62
C PHE A 210 9.19 -9.90 -14.14
N MET A 211 10.28 -9.30 -14.62
CA MET A 211 11.44 -10.07 -15.09
C MET A 211 12.04 -10.92 -13.97
N ILE A 212 12.34 -10.35 -12.80
CA ILE A 212 12.98 -11.08 -11.71
C ILE A 212 12.09 -12.23 -11.20
N PHE A 213 10.79 -12.00 -11.05
CA PHE A 213 9.87 -13.02 -10.55
C PHE A 213 9.57 -14.09 -11.60
N ALA A 214 9.55 -13.74 -12.89
CA ALA A 214 9.46 -14.70 -13.98
C ALA A 214 10.70 -15.63 -14.01
N LYS A 215 11.91 -15.07 -13.86
CA LYS A 215 13.16 -15.85 -13.77
C LYS A 215 13.17 -16.79 -12.56
N ALA A 216 12.68 -16.30 -11.42
CA ALA A 216 12.53 -17.09 -10.21
C ALA A 216 11.41 -18.15 -10.30
N SER A 217 10.70 -18.26 -11.43
CA SER A 217 9.57 -19.17 -11.62
C SER A 217 8.46 -18.98 -10.56
N MET A 218 8.27 -17.73 -10.10
CA MET A 218 7.24 -17.38 -9.12
C MET A 218 5.92 -16.97 -9.78
N LEU A 219 5.98 -16.46 -11.01
CA LEU A 219 4.77 -16.01 -11.73
C LEU A 219 4.04 -17.17 -12.39
N SER A 220 2.72 -17.14 -12.33
CA SER A 220 1.88 -18.10 -13.06
C SER A 220 1.92 -17.78 -14.56
N ARG A 221 2.03 -18.81 -15.42
CA ARG A 221 1.97 -18.62 -16.88
C ARG A 221 0.57 -18.26 -17.35
N THR A 222 -0.45 -18.72 -16.63
CA THR A 222 -1.86 -18.36 -16.89
C THR A 222 -2.21 -16.95 -16.43
N GLY A 223 -1.29 -16.29 -15.73
CA GLY A 223 -1.50 -14.99 -15.12
C GLY A 223 -2.51 -14.96 -13.99
N ARG A 224 -2.82 -16.09 -13.32
CA ARG A 224 -3.83 -16.15 -12.26
C ARG A 224 -3.30 -16.81 -11.00
N CYS A 225 -3.81 -16.38 -9.85
CA CYS A 225 -3.59 -17.09 -8.58
C CYS A 225 -4.62 -18.21 -8.44
N GLN A 226 -4.24 -19.45 -8.74
CA GLN A 226 -5.11 -20.62 -8.57
C GLN A 226 -4.95 -21.20 -7.16
N SER A 227 -5.36 -20.41 -6.15
CA SER A 227 -5.17 -20.75 -4.74
C SER A 227 -5.82 -22.10 -4.39
N PHE A 228 -4.99 -23.04 -3.93
CA PHE A 228 -5.38 -24.40 -3.54
C PHE A 228 -5.88 -25.32 -4.68
N ASP A 229 -5.78 -24.88 -5.94
CA ASP A 229 -6.08 -25.73 -7.10
C ASP A 229 -4.89 -26.65 -7.44
N GLN A 230 -5.18 -27.84 -7.98
CA GLN A 230 -4.15 -28.79 -8.42
C GLN A 230 -3.27 -28.24 -9.56
N ASN A 231 -3.75 -27.24 -10.30
CA ASN A 231 -3.06 -26.65 -11.44
C ASN A 231 -2.26 -25.40 -11.07
N GLY A 232 -2.19 -25.02 -9.79
CA GLY A 232 -1.45 -23.83 -9.35
C GLY A 232 0.02 -23.84 -9.80
N ASP A 233 0.39 -22.88 -10.66
CA ASP A 233 1.70 -22.81 -11.32
C ASP A 233 2.50 -21.54 -10.95
N GLY A 234 2.01 -20.75 -9.99
CA GLY A 234 2.62 -19.50 -9.53
C GLY A 234 1.56 -18.49 -9.10
N TYR A 235 1.96 -17.23 -8.88
CA TYR A 235 1.03 -16.14 -8.57
C TYR A 235 0.97 -15.10 -9.70
N ALA A 236 -0.10 -14.33 -9.74
CA ALA A 236 -0.24 -13.13 -10.57
C ALA A 236 0.08 -11.90 -9.72
N ARG A 237 0.89 -10.97 -10.24
CA ARG A 237 1.14 -9.72 -9.51
C ARG A 237 -0.14 -8.87 -9.46
N SER A 238 -0.24 -7.99 -8.48
CA SER A 238 -1.35 -7.02 -8.41
C SER A 238 -0.86 -5.72 -7.81
N GLU A 239 -1.45 -4.64 -8.31
CA GLU A 239 -1.35 -3.31 -7.72
C GLU A 239 -2.46 -3.12 -6.70
N GLY A 240 -2.26 -2.20 -5.76
CA GLY A 240 -3.28 -1.84 -4.80
C GLY A 240 -2.71 -1.32 -3.49
N GLY A 241 -3.59 -0.76 -2.69
CA GLY A 241 -3.27 -0.34 -1.34
C GLY A 241 -4.50 -0.28 -0.46
N GLY A 242 -4.27 -0.32 0.84
CA GLY A 242 -5.31 -0.17 1.84
C GLY A 242 -4.74 0.40 3.12
N LEU A 243 -5.53 1.25 3.77
CA LEU A 243 -5.22 1.88 5.04
C LEU A 243 -6.35 1.62 6.05
N PHE A 244 -5.96 1.56 7.31
CA PHE A 244 -6.83 1.46 8.47
C PHE A 244 -6.45 2.55 9.47
N LEU A 245 -7.47 3.14 10.12
CA LEU A 245 -7.27 3.87 11.35
C LEU A 245 -7.54 2.93 12.52
N LEU A 246 -6.50 2.69 13.32
CA LEU A 246 -6.56 1.95 14.56
C LEU A 246 -6.68 2.90 15.73
N LYS A 247 -7.37 2.46 16.78
CA LYS A 247 -7.55 3.24 18.01
C LYS A 247 -7.68 2.32 19.22
N ASP A 248 -7.32 2.81 20.39
CA ASP A 248 -7.72 2.17 21.64
C ASP A 248 -9.26 2.03 21.69
N TYR A 249 -9.76 0.84 22.01
CA TYR A 249 -11.19 0.52 21.95
C TYR A 249 -12.02 1.39 22.88
N GLU A 250 -11.56 1.65 24.11
CA GLU A 250 -12.32 2.46 25.07
C GLU A 250 -12.34 3.92 24.62
N GLN A 251 -11.22 4.42 24.09
CA GLN A 251 -11.15 5.76 23.51
C GLN A 251 -12.02 5.89 22.27
N ALA A 252 -12.08 4.87 21.42
CA ALA A 252 -12.95 4.84 20.25
C ALA A 252 -14.44 4.93 20.64
N LEU A 253 -14.85 4.22 21.70
CA LEU A 253 -16.20 4.33 22.24
C LEU A 253 -16.47 5.72 22.83
N ALA A 254 -15.53 6.26 23.61
CA ALA A 254 -15.66 7.57 24.24
C ALA A 254 -15.81 8.70 23.19
N ASP A 255 -15.09 8.59 22.08
CA ASP A 255 -15.12 9.56 20.98
C ASP A 255 -16.26 9.30 19.98
N GLY A 256 -17.07 8.26 20.19
CA GLY A 256 -18.21 7.93 19.34
C GLY A 256 -17.81 7.45 17.93
N ASN A 257 -16.61 6.88 17.78
CA ASN A 257 -16.16 6.35 16.50
C ASN A 257 -16.96 5.07 16.11
N PRO A 258 -17.18 4.83 14.80
CA PRO A 258 -17.67 3.55 14.36
C PRO A 258 -16.64 2.46 14.67
N ILE A 259 -17.10 1.29 15.11
CA ILE A 259 -16.25 0.12 15.34
C ILE A 259 -16.47 -0.85 14.19
N LEU A 260 -15.55 -0.86 13.22
CA LEU A 260 -15.63 -1.78 12.07
C LEU A 260 -15.27 -3.21 12.49
N ALA A 261 -14.26 -3.35 13.36
CA ALA A 261 -13.83 -4.60 13.94
C ALA A 261 -12.99 -4.38 15.21
N VAL A 262 -12.85 -5.43 16.02
CA VAL A 262 -11.92 -5.46 17.17
C VAL A 262 -10.84 -6.49 16.90
N VAL A 263 -9.58 -6.09 17.09
CA VAL A 263 -8.43 -6.97 16.88
C VAL A 263 -8.34 -7.98 18.02
N ALA A 264 -8.68 -9.24 17.73
CA ALA A 264 -8.63 -10.31 18.73
C ALA A 264 -7.19 -10.68 19.11
N ALA A 265 -6.32 -10.85 18.12
CA ALA A 265 -4.91 -11.12 18.28
C ALA A 265 -4.15 -10.84 16.97
N ILE A 266 -2.84 -10.58 17.09
CA ILE A 266 -1.91 -10.53 15.97
C ILE A 266 -0.54 -11.03 16.42
N GLY A 267 0.19 -11.72 15.55
CA GLY A 267 1.52 -12.25 15.85
C GLY A 267 2.39 -12.28 14.60
N ILE A 268 3.69 -12.13 14.82
CA ILE A 268 4.72 -12.19 13.77
C ILE A 268 5.79 -13.19 14.21
N HIS A 269 6.31 -13.97 13.25
CA HIS A 269 7.47 -14.83 13.47
C HIS A 269 8.26 -14.96 12.16
N SER A 270 9.46 -15.53 12.26
CA SER A 270 10.21 -15.97 11.09
C SER A 270 10.17 -17.50 11.01
N ALA A 271 10.32 -18.04 9.80
CA ALA A 271 10.41 -19.49 9.60
C ALA A 271 11.68 -20.09 10.23
N GLY A 272 12.72 -19.29 10.47
CA GLY A 272 13.99 -19.79 11.00
C GLY A 272 14.73 -20.67 10.00
N ARG A 273 15.43 -21.69 10.50
CA ARG A 273 16.09 -22.73 9.71
C ARG A 273 15.40 -24.07 9.92
#